data_AF-A0A7X7T359-F1
#
_entry.id   AF-A0A7X7T359-F1
#
_cell.length_a   1.000
_cell.length_b   1.000
_cell.length_c   1.000
_cell.angle_alpha   90.00
_cell.angle_beta   90.00
_cell.angle_gamma   90.00
#
_symmetry.space_group_name_H-M   'P 1'
#
loop_
_entity.id
_entity.type
_entity.pdbx_description
1 polymer ?
#
loop_
_entity_poly.entity_id
_entity_poly.type
_entity_poly.pdbx_seq_one_letter_code
_entity_poly.pdbx_strand_id
1 'polypeptide(L)'
;MWQNAGSGGLSSIAHDGTLAGEGSSSSPLGIANGGVGKTQLAAPGGTSGQVLGTNGSALVWQNAGSGGLTLPYKGTTNSSMPAIDVTNQGNGHGVAGVGGLSGVFGFSSGGSGVVGRSDTSAGVTGNSNTGPGVHGYSATSAGVVGDSAADVGVHGLSTTGNGVSGQSGSGRGVFGTSNNGPGVHGHSATSAGVVGDSAADVGVHGISTTGEGVVGDSTGGSGVMGASTGTGKAGIYGVNSNPNGYAGLFQGHTRVVSGFFSVEGLSGPVCATAGGVLDGCPSDGRLKKNVRDLSSEVDVLDALSLLRGVTFDWDTSVERAKDMGDRREMGLIAQEVEPVLPELVLIGRDGYRTLDYSRMVAFLVEVGKAQQARIGALEAELETLQAAVRRLEAQSEETAHDRKAP
;
A
#
# COMPACT_ATOMS: atom_id res chain seq x y z
N MET A 1 -126.03 33.64 10.95
CA MET A 1 -125.49 34.69 10.06
C MET A 1 -123.97 34.54 10.02
N TRP A 2 -123.45 34.26 8.82
CA TRP A 2 -122.13 34.60 8.23
C TRP A 2 -120.82 33.93 8.71
N GLN A 3 -120.35 32.98 7.87
CA GLN A 3 -119.02 32.78 7.19
C GLN A 3 -117.72 33.29 7.89
N ASN A 4 -116.57 32.61 7.81
CA ASN A 4 -115.85 32.24 6.58
C ASN A 4 -114.68 31.24 6.84
N ALA A 5 -114.24 30.56 5.78
CA ALA A 5 -113.21 29.52 5.74
C ALA A 5 -111.76 30.05 5.78
N GLY A 6 -110.80 29.21 6.16
CA GLY A 6 -109.36 29.50 6.05
C GLY A 6 -108.47 28.27 6.20
N SER A 7 -107.93 27.82 5.07
CA SER A 7 -106.98 26.73 4.86
C SER A 7 -105.76 26.74 5.79
N GLY A 8 -105.44 25.56 6.35
CA GLY A 8 -104.24 25.32 7.14
C GLY A 8 -102.95 25.47 6.33
N GLY A 9 -102.08 26.33 6.81
CA GLY A 9 -100.67 26.42 6.45
C GLY A 9 -99.91 26.96 7.65
N LEU A 10 -99.10 26.12 8.30
CA LEU A 10 -98.21 26.54 9.37
C LEU A 10 -97.11 27.43 8.77
N SER A 11 -97.15 28.73 9.06
CA SER A 11 -96.26 29.75 8.49
C SER A 11 -95.09 30.14 9.39
N SER A 12 -94.99 29.58 10.60
CA SER A 12 -93.80 29.71 11.45
C SER A 12 -93.79 28.64 12.55
N ILE A 13 -92.59 28.18 12.91
CA ILE A 13 -92.34 27.45 14.15
C ILE A 13 -91.53 28.40 15.03
N ALA A 14 -92.11 28.83 16.14
CA ALA A 14 -91.37 29.54 17.18
C ALA A 14 -90.55 28.52 17.99
N HIS A 15 -89.25 28.71 18.07
CA HIS A 15 -88.33 27.87 18.83
C HIS A 15 -88.03 28.55 20.17
N ASP A 16 -88.46 27.95 21.29
CA ASP A 16 -87.99 28.33 22.62
C ASP A 16 -86.96 27.30 23.14
N GLY A 17 -86.28 27.64 24.24
CA GLY A 17 -85.17 26.87 24.81
C GLY A 17 -85.52 25.46 25.31
N THR A 18 -86.75 24.98 25.12
CA THR A 18 -87.18 23.61 25.45
C THR A 18 -86.90 22.60 24.32
N LEU A 19 -86.35 23.04 23.18
CA LEU A 19 -85.86 22.19 22.08
C LEU A 19 -84.50 21.51 22.35
N ALA A 20 -84.21 21.14 23.61
CA ALA A 20 -83.10 20.29 23.99
C ALA A 20 -83.64 18.88 24.35
N GLY A 21 -83.81 18.02 23.34
CA GLY A 21 -84.31 16.66 23.54
C GLY A 21 -83.18 15.61 23.56
N GLU A 22 -83.11 14.78 24.61
CA GLU A 22 -82.17 13.65 24.76
C GLU A 22 -82.56 12.39 23.95
N GLY A 23 -83.37 12.54 22.90
CA GLY A 23 -83.57 11.48 21.91
C GLY A 23 -84.43 10.28 22.32
N SER A 24 -85.39 10.40 23.25
CA SER A 24 -86.40 9.36 23.48
C SER A 24 -87.79 9.77 22.94
N SER A 25 -87.99 9.41 21.67
CA SER A 25 -89.24 9.33 20.87
C SER A 25 -90.23 10.52 20.80
N SER A 26 -90.54 10.87 19.55
CA SER A 26 -91.67 11.65 18.98
C SER A 26 -91.55 13.17 18.81
N SER A 27 -90.33 13.71 18.70
CA SER A 27 -90.10 15.01 18.05
C SER A 27 -89.12 14.91 16.88
N PRO A 28 -89.35 15.60 15.75
CA PRO A 28 -88.83 15.22 14.43
C PRO A 28 -87.39 15.66 14.16
N LEU A 29 -86.71 16.27 15.13
CA LEU A 29 -85.39 16.88 14.97
C LEU A 29 -84.50 16.62 16.21
N GLY A 30 -84.36 15.36 16.59
CA GLY A 30 -83.45 14.89 17.64
C GLY A 30 -82.90 13.50 17.31
N ILE A 31 -81.75 13.15 17.88
CA ILE A 31 -81.10 11.83 17.71
C ILE A 31 -82.15 10.73 17.96
N ALA A 32 -82.28 9.76 17.05
CA ALA A 32 -83.31 8.74 17.10
C ALA A 32 -83.29 7.96 18.42
N ASN A 33 -84.43 7.34 18.77
CA ASN A 33 -84.52 6.46 19.95
C ASN A 33 -83.48 5.32 19.82
N GLY A 34 -82.51 5.25 20.74
CA GLY A 34 -81.35 4.35 20.70
C GLY A 34 -80.07 4.93 20.05
N GLY A 35 -80.11 6.18 19.59
CA GLY A 35 -78.95 6.86 19.02
C GLY A 35 -77.98 7.37 20.08
N VAL A 36 -76.70 7.45 19.70
CA VAL A 36 -75.59 7.75 20.63
C VAL A 36 -75.47 9.25 20.83
N GLY A 37 -75.80 9.74 22.03
CA GLY A 37 -75.67 11.14 22.44
C GLY A 37 -74.53 11.39 23.43
N LYS A 38 -74.34 12.66 23.80
CA LYS A 38 -73.30 13.09 24.75
C LYS A 38 -73.41 12.36 26.10
N THR A 39 -74.61 12.11 26.58
CA THR A 39 -74.88 11.42 27.85
C THR A 39 -74.42 9.97 27.82
N GLN A 40 -74.62 9.25 26.71
CA GLN A 40 -74.15 7.87 26.54
C GLN A 40 -72.62 7.78 26.39
N LEU A 41 -71.99 8.82 25.83
CA LEU A 41 -70.53 8.94 25.71
C LEU A 41 -69.86 9.43 27.01
N ALA A 42 -70.56 10.22 27.82
CA ALA A 42 -70.06 10.82 29.05
C ALA A 42 -70.46 10.06 30.33
N ALA A 43 -71.24 8.99 30.21
CA ALA A 43 -71.69 8.21 31.36
C ALA A 43 -70.49 7.55 32.07
N PRO A 44 -70.31 7.76 33.39
CA PRO A 44 -69.29 7.07 34.18
C PRO A 44 -69.67 5.58 34.25
N GLY A 45 -69.07 4.76 33.40
CA GLY A 45 -69.40 3.34 33.27
C GLY A 45 -68.23 2.41 32.99
N GLY A 46 -67.05 2.94 32.68
CA GLY A 46 -65.83 2.14 32.64
C GLY A 46 -65.23 2.04 34.04
N THR A 47 -65.28 0.88 34.68
CA THR A 47 -64.38 0.59 35.80
C THR A 47 -62.95 0.40 35.28
N SER A 48 -61.94 0.55 36.14
CA SER A 48 -60.53 0.34 35.75
C SER A 48 -60.36 -1.02 35.09
N GLY A 49 -59.84 -1.04 33.85
CA GLY A 49 -59.74 -2.26 33.03
C GLY A 49 -60.91 -2.50 32.07
N GLN A 50 -61.78 -1.53 31.79
CA GLN A 50 -62.77 -1.61 30.70
C GLN A 50 -62.46 -0.64 29.56
N VAL A 51 -62.73 -1.04 28.31
CA VAL A 51 -62.60 -0.20 27.10
C VAL A 51 -63.94 -0.07 26.38
N LEU A 52 -64.15 1.04 25.69
CA LEU A 52 -65.30 1.22 24.81
C LEU A 52 -65.06 0.44 23.51
N GLY A 53 -65.88 -0.59 23.26
CA GLY A 53 -65.82 -1.43 22.06
C GLY A 53 -67.21 -1.62 21.44
N THR A 54 -67.31 -2.49 20.45
CA THR A 54 -68.61 -2.91 19.88
C THR A 54 -68.84 -4.40 20.13
N ASN A 55 -70.08 -4.80 20.42
CA ASN A 55 -70.47 -6.22 20.53
C ASN A 55 -71.07 -6.77 19.23
N GLY A 56 -70.81 -6.11 18.10
CA GLY A 56 -71.42 -6.42 16.80
C GLY A 56 -72.72 -5.66 16.49
N SER A 57 -73.42 -5.10 17.48
CA SER A 57 -74.68 -4.34 17.26
C SER A 57 -74.81 -3.05 18.06
N ALA A 58 -74.01 -2.86 19.12
CA ALA A 58 -74.00 -1.65 19.94
C ALA A 58 -72.59 -1.31 20.46
N LEU A 59 -72.38 -0.04 20.82
CA LEU A 59 -71.20 0.38 21.59
C LEU A 59 -71.39 -0.03 23.06
N VAL A 60 -70.41 -0.73 23.64
CA VAL A 60 -70.45 -1.24 25.02
C VAL A 60 -69.11 -1.07 25.72
N TRP A 61 -69.12 -0.92 27.05
CA TRP A 61 -67.93 -1.05 27.89
C TRP A 61 -67.63 -2.52 28.12
N GLN A 62 -66.43 -2.99 27.73
CA GLN A 62 -66.03 -4.40 27.82
C GLN A 62 -64.69 -4.56 28.54
N ASN A 63 -64.48 -5.69 29.24
CA ASN A 63 -63.25 -5.98 30.00
C ASN A 63 -62.02 -6.03 29.06
N ALA A 64 -60.95 -5.37 29.47
CA ALA A 64 -59.70 -5.17 28.71
C ALA A 64 -58.84 -6.44 28.57
N GLY A 65 -59.25 -7.57 29.16
CA GLY A 65 -58.51 -8.86 29.11
C GLY A 65 -58.31 -9.41 27.69
N SER A 66 -59.06 -8.91 26.71
CA SER A 66 -58.84 -9.14 25.28
C SER A 66 -59.37 -8.00 24.40
N GLY A 67 -59.73 -6.86 25.03
CA GLY A 67 -60.37 -5.72 24.38
C GLY A 67 -59.38 -4.60 24.12
N GLY A 68 -58.91 -4.50 22.88
CA GLY A 68 -58.17 -3.34 22.41
C GLY A 68 -59.10 -2.23 21.96
N LEU A 69 -58.59 -0.99 21.93
CA LEU A 69 -59.09 0.05 21.05
C LEU A 69 -58.98 -0.47 19.61
N THR A 70 -60.05 -1.03 19.05
CA THR A 70 -60.08 -1.36 17.62
C THR A 70 -60.07 -0.04 16.86
N LEU A 71 -58.95 0.28 16.21
CA LEU A 71 -58.81 1.44 15.33
C LEU A 71 -59.07 1.03 13.87
N PRO A 72 -60.32 0.97 13.38
CA PRO A 72 -60.57 0.81 11.94
C PRO A 72 -60.32 2.10 11.14
N TYR A 73 -59.73 3.14 11.74
CA TYR A 73 -59.75 4.50 11.20
C TYR A 73 -58.35 5.04 10.89
N LYS A 74 -58.16 5.41 9.63
CA LYS A 74 -57.10 6.32 9.18
C LYS A 74 -57.56 7.75 9.47
N GLY A 75 -56.80 8.52 10.22
CA GLY A 75 -57.11 9.91 10.58
C GLY A 75 -55.90 10.83 10.47
N THR A 76 -56.14 12.14 10.51
CA THR A 76 -55.10 13.19 10.61
C THR A 76 -55.31 14.02 11.87
N THR A 77 -54.23 14.59 12.41
CA THR A 77 -54.27 15.54 13.52
C THR A 77 -53.32 16.71 13.23
N ASN A 78 -53.62 17.88 13.78
CA ASN A 78 -52.75 19.05 13.73
C ASN A 78 -52.50 19.50 15.18
N SER A 79 -51.43 18.99 15.79
CA SER A 79 -51.07 19.21 17.18
C SER A 79 -49.55 19.26 17.34
N SER A 80 -49.07 20.00 18.34
CA SER A 80 -47.67 19.95 18.78
C SER A 80 -47.39 18.77 19.72
N MET A 81 -48.42 18.09 20.21
CA MET A 81 -48.33 16.87 21.02
C MET A 81 -48.51 15.62 20.14
N PRO A 82 -48.02 14.43 20.56
CA PRO A 82 -48.22 13.20 19.81
C PRO A 82 -49.69 12.88 19.56
N ALA A 83 -50.01 12.35 18.38
CA ALA A 83 -51.36 11.89 18.05
C ALA A 83 -51.81 10.72 18.94
N ILE A 84 -50.85 9.86 19.31
CA ILE A 84 -50.99 8.74 20.23
C ILE A 84 -49.73 8.75 21.09
N ASP A 85 -49.89 8.80 22.41
CA ASP A 85 -48.81 8.69 23.40
C ASP A 85 -49.14 7.53 24.35
N VAL A 86 -48.24 6.54 24.43
CA VAL A 86 -48.42 5.31 25.23
C VAL A 86 -47.23 5.13 26.14
N THR A 87 -47.48 5.13 27.44
CA THR A 87 -46.48 4.83 28.47
C THR A 87 -46.82 3.51 29.15
N ASN A 88 -45.92 2.53 29.09
CA ASN A 88 -46.00 1.32 29.91
C ASN A 88 -44.96 1.42 31.03
N GLN A 89 -45.43 1.51 32.28
CA GLN A 89 -44.55 1.56 33.47
C GLN A 89 -44.11 0.17 33.95
N GLY A 90 -44.65 -0.90 33.36
CA GLY A 90 -44.24 -2.28 33.63
C GLY A 90 -43.18 -2.79 32.64
N ASN A 91 -42.84 -4.07 32.75
CA ASN A 91 -41.75 -4.71 31.98
C ASN A 91 -42.16 -5.22 30.58
N GLY A 92 -43.43 -5.00 30.17
CA GLY A 92 -43.94 -5.46 28.87
C GLY A 92 -43.68 -4.45 27.74
N HIS A 93 -43.96 -4.85 26.50
CA HIS A 93 -43.93 -3.91 25.37
C HIS A 93 -45.02 -2.83 25.55
N GLY A 94 -44.67 -1.57 25.30
CA GLY A 94 -45.68 -0.51 25.20
C GLY A 94 -46.60 -0.71 23.99
N VAL A 95 -46.01 -1.10 22.85
CA VAL A 95 -46.72 -1.44 21.61
C VAL A 95 -46.04 -2.65 20.98
N ALA A 96 -46.84 -3.64 20.54
CA ALA A 96 -46.37 -4.80 19.78
C ALA A 96 -47.16 -4.90 18.46
N GLY A 97 -46.47 -4.78 17.33
CA GLY A 97 -47.06 -4.85 15.99
C GLY A 97 -46.65 -6.13 15.27
N VAL A 98 -47.63 -6.87 14.75
CA VAL A 98 -47.43 -8.07 13.92
C VAL A 98 -48.26 -7.90 12.65
N GLY A 99 -47.67 -8.13 11.49
CA GLY A 99 -48.35 -8.03 10.20
C GLY A 99 -47.62 -8.80 9.11
N GLY A 100 -48.31 -9.11 8.01
CA GLY A 100 -47.72 -9.79 6.86
C GLY A 100 -46.74 -8.93 6.03
N LEU A 101 -46.72 -7.61 6.29
CA LEU A 101 -45.76 -6.66 5.73
C LEU A 101 -44.90 -6.09 6.86
N SER A 102 -45.21 -4.88 7.34
CA SER A 102 -44.51 -4.23 8.46
C SER A 102 -45.38 -4.24 9.71
N GLY A 103 -44.81 -4.64 10.86
CA GLY A 103 -45.47 -4.45 12.15
C GLY A 103 -45.63 -2.96 12.52
N VAL A 104 -44.69 -2.12 12.08
CA VAL A 104 -44.71 -0.66 12.19
C VAL A 104 -44.21 -0.04 10.88
N PHE A 105 -44.94 0.92 10.33
CA PHE A 105 -44.53 1.70 9.15
C PHE A 105 -44.53 3.19 9.49
N GLY A 106 -43.35 3.80 9.57
CA GLY A 106 -43.17 5.22 9.84
C GLY A 106 -42.67 5.96 8.61
N PHE A 107 -43.35 7.04 8.22
CA PHE A 107 -42.95 7.91 7.12
C PHE A 107 -43.03 9.37 7.58
N SER A 108 -42.02 10.16 7.25
CA SER A 108 -41.98 11.60 7.54
C SER A 108 -41.32 12.34 6.38
N SER A 109 -41.90 13.48 5.98
CA SER A 109 -41.37 14.32 4.89
C SER A 109 -40.37 15.38 5.37
N GLY A 110 -40.20 15.55 6.69
CA GLY A 110 -39.35 16.60 7.27
C GLY A 110 -38.55 16.18 8.50
N GLY A 111 -38.67 14.93 8.94
CA GLY A 111 -37.98 14.42 10.12
C GLY A 111 -37.82 12.92 10.09
N SER A 112 -37.62 12.31 11.26
CA SER A 112 -37.51 10.85 11.38
C SER A 112 -38.89 10.20 11.28
N GLY A 113 -39.02 9.16 10.45
CA GLY A 113 -40.24 8.34 10.40
C GLY A 113 -40.43 7.49 11.66
N VAL A 114 -39.33 6.97 12.21
CA VAL A 114 -39.27 6.20 13.46
C VAL A 114 -38.00 6.61 14.22
N VAL A 115 -38.10 6.78 15.54
CA VAL A 115 -36.96 7.04 16.44
C VAL A 115 -36.97 5.97 17.52
N GLY A 116 -35.89 5.20 17.63
CA GLY A 116 -35.67 4.26 18.73
C GLY A 116 -34.55 4.80 19.63
N ARG A 117 -34.83 4.91 20.93
CA ARG A 117 -33.87 5.38 21.93
C ARG A 117 -33.87 4.43 23.13
N SER A 118 -32.69 4.12 23.64
CA SER A 118 -32.48 3.31 24.83
C SER A 118 -31.15 3.71 25.47
N ASP A 119 -31.09 3.73 26.81
CA ASP A 119 -29.88 4.13 27.55
C ASP A 119 -28.98 2.94 27.92
N THR A 120 -29.51 1.70 27.88
CA THR A 120 -28.79 0.50 28.37
C THR A 120 -28.66 -0.61 27.33
N SER A 121 -29.38 -0.53 26.22
CA SER A 121 -29.43 -1.52 25.15
C SER A 121 -29.65 -0.86 23.79
N ALA A 122 -29.76 -1.66 22.72
CA ALA A 122 -30.07 -1.16 21.39
C ALA A 122 -31.44 -0.46 21.35
N GLY A 123 -31.47 0.80 20.90
CA GLY A 123 -32.74 1.51 20.68
C GLY A 123 -33.56 0.92 19.53
N VAL A 124 -32.89 0.26 18.57
CA VAL A 124 -33.50 -0.50 17.46
C VAL A 124 -32.68 -1.76 17.24
N THR A 125 -33.36 -2.90 17.11
CA THR A 125 -32.74 -4.18 16.73
C THR A 125 -33.44 -4.71 15.48
N GLY A 126 -32.68 -4.92 14.40
CA GLY A 126 -33.17 -5.54 13.16
C GLY A 126 -32.62 -6.95 13.02
N ASN A 127 -33.49 -7.93 12.83
CA ASN A 127 -33.12 -9.32 12.62
C ASN A 127 -33.83 -9.86 11.36
N SER A 128 -33.09 -10.52 10.48
CA SER A 128 -33.64 -11.14 9.27
C SER A 128 -32.81 -12.38 8.92
N ASN A 129 -33.48 -13.44 8.43
CA ASN A 129 -32.84 -14.70 8.07
C ASN A 129 -32.28 -14.71 6.65
N THR A 130 -32.88 -13.93 5.75
CA THR A 130 -32.60 -13.99 4.31
C THR A 130 -32.22 -12.64 3.70
N GLY A 131 -32.50 -11.54 4.41
CA GLY A 131 -32.24 -10.18 3.95
C GLY A 131 -31.50 -9.35 5.00
N PRO A 132 -31.33 -8.05 4.75
CA PRO A 132 -30.76 -7.15 5.74
C PRO A 132 -31.71 -7.04 6.94
N GLY A 133 -31.19 -7.21 8.16
CA GLY A 133 -31.94 -6.88 9.37
C GLY A 133 -32.24 -5.38 9.45
N VAL A 134 -31.29 -4.55 9.00
CA VAL A 134 -31.44 -3.09 8.84
C VAL A 134 -30.82 -2.69 7.51
N HIS A 135 -31.56 -1.92 6.70
CA HIS A 135 -31.09 -1.38 5.43
C HIS A 135 -31.19 0.15 5.45
N GLY A 136 -30.04 0.83 5.53
CA GLY A 136 -29.97 2.29 5.46
C GLY A 136 -29.55 2.75 4.06
N TYR A 137 -30.30 3.68 3.49
CA TYR A 137 -30.04 4.24 2.17
C TYR A 137 -30.22 5.76 2.20
N SER A 138 -29.32 6.48 1.56
CA SER A 138 -29.44 7.92 1.32
C SER A 138 -28.80 8.26 -0.02
N ALA A 139 -29.45 9.12 -0.79
CA ALA A 139 -28.97 9.53 -2.11
C ALA A 139 -27.90 10.63 -2.04
N THR A 140 -27.84 11.39 -0.94
CA THR A 140 -27.03 12.61 -0.83
C THR A 140 -26.14 12.65 0.40
N SER A 141 -26.31 11.70 1.33
CA SER A 141 -25.56 11.66 2.59
C SER A 141 -25.32 10.21 3.01
N ALA A 142 -24.83 10.00 4.23
CA ALA A 142 -24.69 8.68 4.80
C ALA A 142 -26.07 8.01 4.97
N GLY A 143 -26.23 6.80 4.43
CA GLY A 143 -27.42 5.98 4.69
C GLY A 143 -27.46 5.44 6.13
N VAL A 144 -26.28 5.20 6.71
CA VAL A 144 -26.07 4.78 8.10
C VAL A 144 -24.85 5.50 8.65
N VAL A 145 -24.94 5.99 9.87
CA VAL A 145 -23.81 6.54 10.64
C VAL A 145 -23.70 5.73 11.91
N GLY A 146 -22.52 5.16 12.17
CA GLY A 146 -22.19 4.57 13.47
C GLY A 146 -21.16 5.44 14.17
N ASP A 147 -21.49 5.86 15.38
CA ASP A 147 -20.66 6.74 16.20
C ASP A 147 -20.55 6.15 17.62
N SER A 148 -19.36 6.22 18.20
CA SER A 148 -19.09 5.75 19.56
C SER A 148 -17.92 6.50 20.15
N ALA A 149 -18.09 7.00 21.38
CA ALA A 149 -17.08 7.79 22.07
C ALA A 149 -15.97 6.93 22.72
N ALA A 150 -16.24 5.65 22.98
CA ALA A 150 -15.37 4.79 23.78
C ALA A 150 -15.01 3.46 23.12
N ASP A 151 -15.76 3.04 22.10
CA ASP A 151 -15.64 1.70 21.52
C ASP A 151 -15.93 1.75 20.00
N VAL A 152 -16.22 0.61 19.38
CA VAL A 152 -16.51 0.48 17.96
C VAL A 152 -17.84 1.15 17.60
N GLY A 153 -17.79 2.17 16.73
CA GLY A 153 -19.00 2.79 16.15
C GLY A 153 -19.72 1.89 15.14
N VAL A 154 -18.98 1.11 14.35
CA VAL A 154 -19.52 0.13 13.38
C VAL A 154 -18.71 -1.16 13.44
N HIS A 155 -19.35 -2.27 13.81
CA HIS A 155 -18.73 -3.59 13.85
C HIS A 155 -19.37 -4.50 12.79
N GLY A 156 -18.62 -4.84 11.74
CA GLY A 156 -19.05 -5.77 10.70
C GLY A 156 -18.32 -7.10 10.81
N LEU A 157 -19.07 -8.18 11.07
CA LEU A 157 -18.55 -9.53 11.21
C LEU A 157 -19.17 -10.45 10.14
N SER A 158 -18.33 -11.20 9.44
CA SER A 158 -18.76 -12.25 8.50
C SER A 158 -17.78 -13.41 8.55
N THR A 159 -18.28 -14.65 8.48
CA THR A 159 -17.46 -15.88 8.53
C THR A 159 -17.04 -16.38 7.16
N THR A 160 -17.76 -16.01 6.10
CA THR A 160 -17.54 -16.52 4.74
C THR A 160 -17.36 -15.41 3.71
N GLY A 161 -17.67 -14.16 4.05
CA GLY A 161 -17.58 -13.02 3.16
C GLY A 161 -17.00 -11.79 3.84
N ASN A 162 -17.22 -10.63 3.24
CA ASN A 162 -16.75 -9.36 3.80
C ASN A 162 -17.60 -9.00 5.02
N GLY A 163 -16.97 -8.73 6.16
CA GLY A 163 -17.65 -8.14 7.31
C GLY A 163 -18.07 -6.70 7.03
N VAL A 164 -17.21 -5.93 6.36
CA VAL A 164 -17.46 -4.57 5.86
C VAL A 164 -16.87 -4.45 4.46
N SER A 165 -17.59 -3.80 3.55
CA SER A 165 -17.12 -3.53 2.18
C SER A 165 -17.43 -2.09 1.81
N GLY A 166 -16.41 -1.32 1.44
CA GLY A 166 -16.53 0.05 0.98
C GLY A 166 -16.12 0.18 -0.48
N GLN A 167 -16.99 0.73 -1.32
CA GLN A 167 -16.75 0.94 -2.75
C GLN A 167 -17.10 2.38 -3.13
N SER A 168 -16.29 2.97 -3.99
CA SER A 168 -16.53 4.31 -4.53
C SER A 168 -15.96 4.42 -5.94
N GLY A 169 -16.67 5.10 -6.84
CA GLY A 169 -16.24 5.31 -8.23
C GLY A 169 -15.34 6.52 -8.47
N SER A 170 -15.24 7.44 -7.51
CA SER A 170 -14.48 8.70 -7.65
C SER A 170 -13.69 9.10 -6.41
N GLY A 171 -14.18 8.76 -5.22
CA GLY A 171 -13.50 8.94 -3.94
C GLY A 171 -12.96 7.64 -3.34
N ARG A 172 -12.55 7.71 -2.06
CA ARG A 172 -12.09 6.55 -1.29
C ARG A 172 -13.26 5.64 -0.94
N GLY A 173 -13.16 4.35 -1.24
CA GLY A 173 -14.15 3.36 -0.79
C GLY A 173 -14.13 3.18 0.74
N VAL A 174 -12.93 3.19 1.33
CA VAL A 174 -12.70 3.13 2.78
C VAL A 174 -11.66 4.18 3.15
N PHE A 175 -11.87 4.90 4.25
CA PHE A 175 -10.92 5.88 4.77
C PHE A 175 -10.81 5.73 6.29
N GLY A 176 -9.63 5.34 6.77
CA GLY A 176 -9.32 5.20 8.19
C GLY A 176 -8.23 6.17 8.62
N THR A 177 -8.42 6.81 9.78
CA THR A 177 -7.45 7.74 10.37
C THR A 177 -7.35 7.49 11.86
N SER A 178 -6.18 7.73 12.44
CA SER A 178 -5.95 7.65 13.89
C SER A 178 -4.76 8.52 14.26
N ASN A 179 -4.81 9.13 15.44
CA ASN A 179 -3.74 10.00 15.94
C ASN A 179 -2.63 9.20 16.65
N ASN A 180 -2.99 8.08 17.28
CA ASN A 180 -2.10 7.34 18.18
C ASN A 180 -1.88 5.87 17.77
N GLY A 181 -2.64 5.37 16.79
CA GLY A 181 -2.60 3.98 16.33
C GLY A 181 -2.72 3.88 14.83
N PRO A 182 -2.84 2.66 14.28
CA PRO A 182 -3.07 2.48 12.85
C PRO A 182 -4.47 3.03 12.49
N GLY A 183 -4.55 3.88 11.46
CA GLY A 183 -5.83 4.27 10.88
C GLY A 183 -6.55 3.08 10.22
N VAL A 184 -5.76 2.17 9.63
CA VAL A 184 -6.21 0.89 9.06
C VAL A 184 -5.17 -0.17 9.43
N HIS A 185 -5.63 -1.32 9.94
CA HIS A 185 -4.77 -2.46 10.25
C HIS A 185 -5.30 -3.71 9.53
N GLY A 186 -4.49 -4.26 8.61
CA GLY A 186 -4.82 -5.51 7.92
C GLY A 186 -3.96 -6.65 8.42
N HIS A 187 -4.60 -7.75 8.82
CA HIS A 187 -3.94 -8.94 9.34
C HIS A 187 -4.55 -10.19 8.70
N SER A 188 -3.69 -11.15 8.33
CA SER A 188 -4.09 -12.46 7.84
C SER A 188 -3.06 -13.50 8.23
N ALA A 189 -3.53 -14.68 8.66
CA ALA A 189 -2.64 -15.78 9.10
C ALA A 189 -2.06 -16.59 7.93
N THR A 190 -2.72 -16.58 6.78
CA THR A 190 -2.41 -17.51 5.66
C THR A 190 -2.24 -16.82 4.32
N SER A 191 -2.50 -15.51 4.23
CA SER A 191 -2.42 -14.74 3.00
C SER A 191 -1.97 -13.31 3.30
N ALA A 192 -1.97 -12.43 2.30
CA ALA A 192 -1.70 -11.01 2.49
C ALA A 192 -2.74 -10.39 3.45
N GLY A 193 -2.27 -9.69 4.48
CA GLY A 193 -3.14 -8.90 5.36
C GLY A 193 -3.68 -7.64 4.67
N VAL A 194 -2.91 -7.06 3.75
CA VAL A 194 -3.28 -5.92 2.91
C VAL A 194 -2.75 -6.17 1.49
N VAL A 195 -3.58 -5.89 0.48
CA VAL A 195 -3.18 -5.89 -0.93
C VAL A 195 -3.50 -4.52 -1.50
N GLY A 196 -2.50 -3.88 -2.11
CA GLY A 196 -2.72 -2.67 -2.92
C GLY A 196 -2.44 -2.97 -4.38
N ASP A 197 -3.44 -2.72 -5.22
CA ASP A 197 -3.40 -2.94 -6.66
C ASP A 197 -3.80 -1.65 -7.37
N SER A 198 -3.11 -1.32 -8.46
CA SER A 198 -3.39 -0.14 -9.26
C SER A 198 -2.86 -0.34 -10.68
N ALA A 199 -3.74 -0.08 -11.66
CA ALA A 199 -3.41 -0.26 -13.08
C ALA A 199 -2.62 0.92 -13.69
N ALA A 200 -2.70 2.11 -13.09
CA ALA A 200 -2.20 3.35 -13.70
C ALA A 200 -1.20 4.12 -12.82
N ASP A 201 -1.20 3.88 -11.51
CA ASP A 201 -0.41 4.63 -10.54
C ASP A 201 0.07 3.72 -9.39
N VAL A 202 0.54 4.28 -8.29
CA VAL A 202 1.03 3.56 -7.11
C VAL A 202 -0.09 2.73 -6.43
N GLY A 203 0.11 1.42 -6.33
CA GLY A 203 -0.80 0.52 -5.60
C GLY A 203 -0.75 0.70 -4.08
N VAL A 204 0.45 0.93 -3.51
CA VAL A 204 0.67 1.20 -2.08
C VAL A 204 1.70 2.32 -1.92
N HIS A 205 1.34 3.38 -1.20
CA HIS A 205 2.22 4.52 -0.95
C HIS A 205 2.42 4.71 0.57
N GLY A 206 3.64 4.43 1.06
CA GLY A 206 4.02 4.69 2.45
C GLY A 206 4.85 5.97 2.57
N ILE A 207 4.41 6.90 3.42
CA ILE A 207 5.11 8.18 3.70
C ILE A 207 5.28 8.31 5.21
N SER A 208 6.49 8.66 5.65
CA SER A 208 6.79 9.02 7.03
C SER A 208 7.73 10.23 7.06
N THR A 209 7.55 11.12 8.04
CA THR A 209 8.37 12.33 8.21
C THR A 209 9.53 12.14 9.17
N THR A 210 9.41 11.21 10.12
CA THR A 210 10.39 11.01 11.19
C THR A 210 10.93 9.59 11.27
N GLY A 211 10.22 8.60 10.70
CA GLY A 211 10.61 7.20 10.71
C GLY A 211 10.60 6.60 9.31
N GLU A 212 10.52 5.27 9.23
CA GLU A 212 10.44 4.54 7.98
C GLU A 212 9.06 4.74 7.33
N GLY A 213 9.04 5.03 6.02
CA GLY A 213 7.78 5.08 5.26
C GLY A 213 7.18 3.69 5.05
N VAL A 214 8.02 2.68 4.85
CA VAL A 214 7.66 1.27 4.66
C VAL A 214 8.75 0.40 5.31
N VAL A 215 8.34 -0.61 6.07
CA VAL A 215 9.23 -1.62 6.66
C VAL A 215 8.79 -3.00 6.17
N GLY A 216 9.74 -3.85 5.79
CA GLY A 216 9.48 -5.22 5.36
C GLY A 216 10.40 -6.20 6.08
N ASP A 217 9.84 -7.00 6.97
CA ASP A 217 10.54 -8.03 7.73
C ASP A 217 10.05 -9.42 7.35
N SER A 218 10.96 -10.37 7.20
CA SER A 218 10.62 -11.77 6.90
C SER A 218 11.70 -12.73 7.42
N THR A 219 11.27 -13.86 7.98
CA THR A 219 12.14 -14.94 8.47
C THR A 219 12.23 -16.12 7.50
N GLY A 220 11.26 -16.25 6.58
CA GLY A 220 11.17 -17.35 5.62
C GLY A 220 11.39 -16.96 4.16
N GLY A 221 11.40 -15.66 3.86
CA GLY A 221 11.57 -15.13 2.49
C GLY A 221 12.22 -13.75 2.48
N SER A 222 12.10 -13.03 1.36
CA SER A 222 12.57 -11.65 1.28
C SER A 222 11.68 -10.72 2.10
N GLY A 223 12.28 -9.85 2.93
CA GLY A 223 11.53 -8.81 3.65
C GLY A 223 10.86 -7.80 2.70
N VAL A 224 11.58 -7.40 1.65
CA VAL A 224 11.07 -6.57 0.55
C VAL A 224 11.52 -7.18 -0.78
N MET A 225 10.61 -7.28 -1.74
CA MET A 225 10.89 -7.73 -3.11
C MET A 225 10.41 -6.67 -4.09
N GLY A 226 11.35 -6.05 -4.81
CA GLY A 226 11.05 -5.14 -5.93
C GLY A 226 11.39 -5.80 -7.26
N ALA A 227 10.45 -5.74 -8.21
CA ALA A 227 10.62 -6.28 -9.55
C ALA A 227 10.05 -5.31 -10.58
N SER A 228 10.74 -5.15 -11.71
CA SER A 228 10.29 -4.37 -12.84
C SER A 228 10.72 -5.03 -14.13
N THR A 229 9.83 -5.07 -15.12
CA THR A 229 10.10 -5.60 -16.47
C THR A 229 10.23 -4.49 -17.51
N GLY A 230 10.06 -3.22 -17.10
CA GLY A 230 10.18 -2.08 -17.99
C GLY A 230 11.65 -1.83 -18.38
N THR A 231 11.92 -1.68 -19.67
CA THR A 231 13.25 -1.31 -20.16
C THR A 231 13.73 -0.01 -19.51
N GLY A 232 14.93 -0.06 -18.91
CA GLY A 232 15.53 1.09 -18.22
C GLY A 232 14.85 1.46 -16.90
N LYS A 233 14.01 0.59 -16.33
CA LYS A 233 13.37 0.81 -15.03
C LYS A 233 14.02 -0.06 -13.97
N ALA A 234 14.22 0.51 -12.78
CA ALA A 234 14.74 -0.24 -11.64
C ALA A 234 13.60 -1.03 -10.97
N GLY A 235 13.89 -2.24 -10.50
CA GLY A 235 13.00 -2.98 -9.61
C GLY A 235 12.90 -2.33 -8.22
N ILE A 236 14.02 -1.77 -7.75
CA ILE A 236 14.11 -0.96 -6.52
C ILE A 236 14.87 0.32 -6.88
N TYR A 237 14.26 1.48 -6.64
CA TYR A 237 14.86 2.78 -6.90
C TYR A 237 15.01 3.55 -5.58
N GLY A 238 16.25 3.70 -5.11
CA GLY A 238 16.61 4.49 -3.94
C GLY A 238 17.17 5.83 -4.34
N VAL A 239 16.81 6.88 -3.62
CA VAL A 239 17.31 8.25 -3.86
C VAL A 239 17.58 8.93 -2.53
N ASN A 240 18.70 9.63 -2.45
CA ASN A 240 19.01 10.51 -1.34
C ASN A 240 19.68 11.76 -1.89
N SER A 241 19.02 12.91 -1.79
CA SER A 241 19.54 14.18 -2.32
C SER A 241 20.61 14.81 -1.41
N ASN A 242 20.81 14.28 -0.20
CA ASN A 242 21.89 14.71 0.67
C ASN A 242 23.22 14.09 0.18
N PRO A 243 24.27 14.88 -0.12
CA PRO A 243 25.56 14.36 -0.57
C PRO A 243 26.23 13.38 0.40
N ASN A 244 25.88 13.44 1.69
CA ASN A 244 26.39 12.54 2.73
C ASN A 244 25.39 11.43 3.09
N GLY A 245 24.26 11.35 2.39
CA GLY A 245 23.22 10.36 2.61
C GLY A 245 23.38 9.15 1.69
N TYR A 246 22.85 8.01 2.13
CA TYR A 246 22.85 6.78 1.33
C TYR A 246 21.51 6.63 0.60
N ALA A 247 21.56 6.32 -0.68
CA ALA A 247 20.39 5.88 -1.45
C ALA A 247 19.99 4.43 -1.10
N GLY A 248 20.94 3.62 -0.63
CA GLY A 248 20.71 2.27 -0.11
C GLY A 248 21.84 1.86 0.84
N LEU A 249 21.50 1.12 1.90
CA LEU A 249 22.43 0.57 2.87
C LEU A 249 22.17 -0.95 2.98
N PHE A 250 23.21 -1.75 2.80
CA PHE A 250 23.09 -3.21 2.80
C PHE A 250 24.07 -3.82 3.80
N GLN A 251 23.54 -4.53 4.80
CA GLN A 251 24.35 -5.32 5.74
C GLN A 251 24.32 -6.79 5.31
N GLY A 252 25.47 -7.35 4.96
CA GLY A 252 25.61 -8.69 4.42
C GLY A 252 26.11 -8.71 2.98
N HIS A 253 25.96 -9.83 2.30
CA HIS A 253 26.42 -9.98 0.91
C HIS A 253 25.37 -9.46 -0.08
N THR A 254 25.81 -8.71 -1.07
CA THR A 254 25.01 -8.37 -2.25
C THR A 254 25.35 -9.33 -3.39
N ARG A 255 24.33 -9.82 -4.11
CA ARG A 255 24.50 -10.76 -5.23
C ARG A 255 23.84 -10.21 -6.48
N VAL A 256 24.62 -10.02 -7.54
CA VAL A 256 24.13 -9.72 -8.89
C VAL A 256 24.16 -11.02 -9.69
N VAL A 257 23.00 -11.52 -10.14
CA VAL A 257 22.90 -12.80 -10.86
C VAL A 257 23.28 -12.66 -12.33
N SER A 258 22.99 -11.50 -12.92
CA SER A 258 23.26 -11.19 -14.33
C SER A 258 23.41 -9.67 -14.51
N GLY A 259 24.24 -9.25 -15.46
CA GLY A 259 24.57 -7.84 -15.70
C GLY A 259 25.77 -7.36 -14.90
N PHE A 260 26.02 -6.05 -14.93
CA PHE A 260 27.17 -5.41 -14.28
C PHE A 260 26.73 -4.40 -13.22
N PHE A 261 27.58 -4.19 -12.21
CA PHE A 261 27.40 -3.12 -11.22
C PHE A 261 28.10 -1.86 -11.73
N SER A 262 27.32 -0.89 -12.22
CA SER A 262 27.84 0.41 -12.67
C SER A 262 27.85 1.41 -11.51
N VAL A 263 28.96 2.11 -11.32
CA VAL A 263 29.07 3.27 -10.44
C VAL A 263 29.50 4.46 -11.30
N GLU A 264 28.55 5.35 -11.60
CA GLU A 264 28.79 6.53 -12.41
C GLU A 264 29.21 7.73 -11.54
N GLY A 265 30.14 8.56 -12.01
CA GLY A 265 30.55 9.79 -11.32
C GLY A 265 31.81 9.68 -10.44
N LEU A 266 32.55 8.58 -10.48
CA LEU A 266 33.87 8.48 -9.84
C LEU A 266 34.97 9.09 -10.72
N SER A 267 35.77 10.00 -10.14
CA SER A 267 37.03 10.46 -10.74
C SER A 267 38.18 9.62 -10.18
N GLY A 268 38.47 8.48 -10.83
CA GLY A 268 39.58 7.58 -10.49
C GLY A 268 39.32 6.12 -10.92
N PRO A 269 40.37 5.32 -11.19
CA PRO A 269 40.21 3.91 -11.54
C PRO A 269 39.65 3.12 -10.35
N VAL A 270 38.66 2.27 -10.65
CA VAL A 270 38.05 1.33 -9.71
C VAL A 270 38.84 0.03 -9.73
N CYS A 271 39.56 -0.29 -8.65
CA CYS A 271 40.30 -1.55 -8.51
C CYS A 271 39.50 -2.57 -7.69
N ALA A 272 39.48 -3.82 -8.15
CA ALA A 272 38.87 -4.94 -7.44
C ALA A 272 39.93 -5.71 -6.65
N THR A 273 39.71 -6.00 -5.37
CA THR A 273 40.50 -7.02 -4.66
C THR A 273 40.27 -8.41 -5.28
N ALA A 274 41.07 -9.42 -4.92
CA ALA A 274 40.84 -10.82 -5.34
C ALA A 274 39.47 -11.39 -4.93
N GLY A 275 38.68 -10.64 -4.14
CA GLY A 275 37.27 -10.89 -3.80
C GLY A 275 36.27 -9.86 -4.34
N GLY A 276 36.66 -8.96 -5.25
CA GLY A 276 35.74 -8.03 -5.93
C GLY A 276 35.43 -6.71 -5.22
N VAL A 277 36.18 -6.33 -4.18
CA VAL A 277 35.92 -5.08 -3.42
C VAL A 277 36.58 -3.87 -4.07
N LEU A 278 35.83 -2.77 -4.20
CA LEU A 278 36.22 -1.49 -4.80
C LEU A 278 36.77 -0.52 -3.72
N ASP A 279 38.10 -0.38 -3.59
CA ASP A 279 38.73 0.63 -2.72
C ASP A 279 40.19 0.93 -3.15
N GLY A 280 40.74 2.07 -2.70
CA GLY A 280 42.14 2.46 -2.91
C GLY A 280 43.10 1.54 -2.16
N CYS A 281 43.94 0.81 -2.91
CA CYS A 281 44.87 -0.14 -2.32
C CYS A 281 45.94 0.57 -1.46
N PRO A 282 46.02 0.32 -0.14
CA PRO A 282 47.09 0.87 0.67
C PRO A 282 48.44 0.23 0.27
N SER A 283 49.46 1.05 0.00
CA SER A 283 50.80 0.60 -0.43
C SER A 283 51.92 0.97 0.56
N ASP A 284 51.56 1.38 1.78
CA ASP A 284 52.51 1.75 2.85
C ASP A 284 53.45 0.59 3.21
N GLY A 285 54.75 0.87 3.32
CA GLY A 285 55.78 -0.14 3.60
C GLY A 285 55.58 -0.88 4.92
N ARG A 286 54.92 -0.26 5.91
CA ARG A 286 54.62 -0.89 7.22
C ARG A 286 53.60 -2.03 7.12
N LEU A 287 52.85 -2.09 6.02
CA LEU A 287 51.84 -3.11 5.75
C LEU A 287 52.39 -4.31 4.97
N LYS A 288 53.69 -4.29 4.58
CA LYS A 288 54.34 -5.32 3.77
C LYS A 288 55.37 -6.08 4.60
N LYS A 289 55.51 -7.39 4.36
CA LYS A 289 56.54 -8.27 4.95
C LYS A 289 57.28 -9.00 3.84
N ASN A 290 58.50 -9.43 4.10
CA ASN A 290 59.36 -10.17 3.15
C ASN A 290 59.56 -9.45 1.80
N VAL A 291 59.73 -8.12 1.83
CA VAL A 291 59.97 -7.34 0.61
C VAL A 291 61.35 -7.69 0.05
N ARG A 292 61.37 -8.16 -1.19
CA ARG A 292 62.57 -8.50 -1.98
C ARG A 292 62.47 -7.89 -3.36
N ASP A 293 63.62 -7.71 -4.01
CA ASP A 293 63.66 -7.25 -5.40
C ASP A 293 63.13 -8.35 -6.32
N LEU A 294 62.23 -8.00 -7.23
CA LEU A 294 61.62 -8.97 -8.15
C LEU A 294 62.66 -9.62 -9.07
N SER A 295 63.71 -8.89 -9.42
CA SER A 295 64.86 -9.39 -10.21
C SER A 295 65.67 -10.47 -9.48
N SER A 296 65.48 -10.64 -8.16
CA SER A 296 66.08 -11.74 -7.41
C SER A 296 65.27 -13.05 -7.46
N GLU A 297 64.01 -12.97 -7.88
CA GLU A 297 63.09 -14.11 -7.94
C GLU A 297 62.84 -14.60 -9.36
N VAL A 298 62.84 -13.69 -10.34
CA VAL A 298 62.59 -13.99 -11.76
C VAL A 298 63.62 -13.28 -12.63
N ASP A 299 64.17 -13.98 -13.62
CA ASP A 299 64.89 -13.31 -14.72
C ASP A 299 63.86 -12.59 -15.59
N VAL A 300 63.74 -11.28 -15.37
CA VAL A 300 62.70 -10.47 -16.00
C VAL A 300 62.85 -10.35 -17.52
N LEU A 301 64.06 -10.49 -18.07
CA LEU A 301 64.29 -10.42 -19.51
C LEU A 301 63.97 -11.75 -20.20
N ASP A 302 64.34 -12.86 -19.57
CA ASP A 302 63.98 -14.20 -20.05
C ASP A 302 62.45 -14.39 -19.97
N ALA A 303 61.84 -14.03 -18.84
CA ALA A 303 60.40 -14.05 -18.66
C ALA A 303 59.68 -13.18 -19.71
N LEU A 304 60.15 -11.95 -19.97
CA LEU A 304 59.57 -11.11 -21.02
C LEU A 304 59.67 -11.77 -22.41
N SER A 305 60.77 -12.46 -22.70
CA SER A 305 60.98 -13.11 -24.01
C SER A 305 59.99 -14.26 -24.29
N LEU A 306 59.45 -14.87 -23.22
CA LEU A 306 58.46 -15.94 -23.31
C LEU A 306 57.03 -15.41 -23.43
N LEU A 307 56.78 -14.14 -23.13
CA LEU A 307 55.46 -13.54 -23.19
C LEU A 307 55.16 -12.99 -24.57
N ARG A 308 53.94 -13.26 -25.05
CA ARG A 308 53.47 -12.80 -26.36
C ARG A 308 52.34 -11.78 -26.22
N GLY A 309 52.61 -10.55 -26.65
CA GLY A 309 51.56 -9.56 -26.90
C GLY A 309 50.67 -10.00 -28.07
N VAL A 310 49.36 -10.01 -27.86
CA VAL A 310 48.37 -10.40 -28.86
C VAL A 310 47.36 -9.29 -29.10
N THR A 311 46.70 -9.33 -30.26
CA THR A 311 45.45 -8.60 -30.50
C THR A 311 44.35 -9.63 -30.71
N PHE A 312 43.15 -9.33 -30.26
CA PHE A 312 42.03 -10.27 -30.30
C PHE A 312 40.71 -9.51 -30.40
N ASP A 313 39.69 -10.21 -30.89
CA ASP A 313 38.30 -9.77 -30.84
C ASP A 313 37.57 -10.68 -29.86
N TRP A 314 36.67 -10.11 -29.06
CA TRP A 314 35.89 -10.91 -28.12
C TRP A 314 34.90 -11.81 -28.87
N ASP A 315 34.86 -13.09 -28.49
CA ASP A 315 33.81 -14.00 -28.96
C ASP A 315 32.52 -13.74 -28.15
N THR A 316 31.71 -12.80 -28.63
CA THR A 316 30.46 -12.40 -27.98
C THR A 316 29.38 -13.49 -28.00
N SER A 317 29.61 -14.63 -28.67
CA SER A 317 28.75 -15.80 -28.55
C SER A 317 28.94 -16.56 -27.24
N VAL A 318 30.07 -16.36 -26.56
CA VAL A 318 30.35 -16.95 -25.24
C VAL A 318 29.72 -16.09 -24.16
N GLU A 319 28.90 -16.70 -23.29
CA GLU A 319 28.16 -15.99 -22.24
C GLU A 319 29.03 -15.09 -21.35
N ARG A 320 30.29 -15.49 -21.09
CA ARG A 320 31.26 -14.69 -20.32
C ARG A 320 31.75 -13.44 -21.06
N ALA A 321 31.77 -13.46 -22.39
CA ALA A 321 32.34 -12.41 -23.23
C ALA A 321 31.29 -11.63 -24.03
N LYS A 322 29.99 -11.98 -23.90
CA LYS A 322 28.88 -11.37 -24.65
C LYS A 322 28.80 -9.83 -24.55
N ASP A 323 29.18 -9.29 -23.39
CA ASP A 323 29.07 -7.86 -23.07
C ASP A 323 30.41 -7.11 -23.21
N MET A 324 31.47 -7.75 -23.74
CA MET A 324 32.80 -7.14 -23.86
C MET A 324 32.95 -6.24 -25.10
N GLY A 325 31.96 -6.21 -25.98
CA GLY A 325 31.95 -5.40 -27.20
C GLY A 325 32.61 -6.07 -28.40
N ASP A 326 32.57 -5.38 -29.54
CA ASP A 326 32.99 -5.88 -30.86
C ASP A 326 34.27 -5.23 -31.38
N ARG A 327 34.89 -4.35 -30.59
CA ARG A 327 36.13 -3.67 -30.97
C ARG A 327 37.31 -4.61 -30.77
N ARG A 328 38.26 -4.52 -31.69
CA ARG A 328 39.55 -5.20 -31.57
C ARG A 328 40.33 -4.65 -30.38
N GLU A 329 40.80 -5.56 -29.54
CA GLU A 329 41.59 -5.26 -28.35
C GLU A 329 43.01 -5.82 -28.44
N MET A 330 43.86 -5.42 -27.49
CA MET A 330 45.22 -5.90 -27.36
C MET A 330 45.50 -6.29 -25.91
N GLY A 331 46.30 -7.33 -25.71
CA GLY A 331 46.61 -7.84 -24.38
C GLY A 331 47.49 -9.08 -24.41
N LEU A 332 47.29 -9.93 -23.41
CA LEU A 332 48.02 -11.17 -23.19
C LEU A 332 47.03 -12.33 -22.99
N ILE A 333 47.47 -13.55 -23.30
CA ILE A 333 46.69 -14.77 -23.06
C ILE A 333 47.06 -15.32 -21.68
N ALA A 334 46.08 -15.40 -20.77
CA ALA A 334 46.34 -15.79 -19.37
C ALA A 334 47.01 -17.17 -19.22
N GLN A 335 46.70 -18.11 -20.12
CA GLN A 335 47.31 -19.44 -20.16
C GLN A 335 48.80 -19.40 -20.56
N GLU A 336 49.22 -18.40 -21.35
CA GLU A 336 50.61 -18.21 -21.73
C GLU A 336 51.38 -17.50 -20.61
N VAL A 337 50.72 -16.61 -19.86
CA VAL A 337 51.33 -15.92 -18.71
C VAL A 337 51.51 -16.84 -17.51
N GLU A 338 50.56 -17.73 -17.24
CA GLU A 338 50.54 -18.60 -16.04
C GLU A 338 51.85 -19.36 -15.77
N PRO A 339 52.48 -20.06 -16.74
CA PRO A 339 53.73 -20.77 -16.48
C PRO A 339 54.95 -19.86 -16.28
N VAL A 340 54.88 -18.57 -16.64
CA VAL A 340 56.00 -17.63 -16.59
C VAL A 340 55.90 -16.68 -15.39
N LEU A 341 54.72 -16.11 -15.16
CA LEU A 341 54.40 -15.16 -14.08
C LEU A 341 53.07 -15.57 -13.43
N PRO A 342 53.04 -16.69 -12.68
CA PRO A 342 51.80 -17.23 -12.11
C PRO A 342 51.10 -16.25 -11.16
N GLU A 343 51.81 -15.33 -10.52
CA GLU A 343 51.29 -14.34 -9.58
C GLU A 343 50.38 -13.29 -10.24
N LEU A 344 50.41 -13.19 -11.57
CA LEU A 344 49.59 -12.29 -12.36
C LEU A 344 48.29 -12.95 -12.84
N VAL A 345 48.14 -14.27 -12.68
CA VAL A 345 46.98 -15.02 -13.15
C VAL A 345 46.07 -15.38 -11.98
N LEU A 346 44.80 -15.01 -12.11
CA LEU A 346 43.72 -15.39 -11.21
C LEU A 346 42.83 -16.42 -11.89
N ILE A 347 42.49 -17.50 -11.19
CA ILE A 347 41.55 -18.51 -11.67
C ILE A 347 40.20 -18.29 -10.99
N GLY A 348 39.18 -17.97 -11.80
CA GLY A 348 37.81 -17.81 -11.33
C GLY A 348 37.18 -19.13 -10.88
N ARG A 349 36.10 -19.05 -10.11
CA ARG A 349 35.32 -20.24 -9.67
C ARG A 349 34.68 -21.01 -10.82
N ASP A 350 34.54 -20.35 -11.96
CA ASP A 350 34.05 -20.88 -13.23
C ASP A 350 35.17 -21.48 -14.10
N GLY A 351 36.41 -21.52 -13.60
CA GLY A 351 37.55 -22.13 -14.28
C GLY A 351 38.23 -21.25 -15.33
N TYR A 352 37.70 -20.05 -15.61
CA TYR A 352 38.36 -19.12 -16.52
C TYR A 352 39.50 -18.38 -15.81
N ARG A 353 40.58 -18.16 -16.54
CA ARG A 353 41.74 -17.38 -16.09
C ARG A 353 41.55 -15.90 -16.40
N THR A 354 42.09 -15.05 -15.55
CA THR A 354 42.06 -13.59 -15.70
C THR A 354 43.41 -13.02 -15.30
N LEU A 355 43.82 -11.91 -15.91
CA LEU A 355 45.09 -11.26 -15.64
C LEU A 355 44.93 -10.03 -14.74
N ASP A 356 45.80 -9.91 -13.75
CA ASP A 356 45.99 -8.68 -12.98
C ASP A 356 47.03 -7.79 -13.70
N TYR A 357 46.56 -7.03 -14.69
CA TYR A 357 47.39 -6.08 -15.43
C TYR A 357 47.98 -4.97 -14.54
N SER A 358 47.37 -4.68 -13.37
CA SER A 358 47.90 -3.69 -12.44
C SER A 358 49.18 -4.17 -11.77
N ARG A 359 49.28 -5.46 -11.43
CA ARG A 359 50.51 -6.05 -10.89
C ARG A 359 51.64 -6.15 -11.92
N MET A 360 51.29 -6.27 -13.21
CA MET A 360 52.27 -6.28 -14.31
C MET A 360 53.15 -5.04 -14.33
N VAL A 361 52.65 -3.89 -13.82
CA VAL A 361 53.43 -2.65 -13.77
C VAL A 361 54.75 -2.82 -13.00
N ALA A 362 54.76 -3.55 -11.88
CA ALA A 362 55.98 -3.78 -11.11
C ALA A 362 57.00 -4.63 -11.89
N PHE A 363 56.52 -5.64 -12.63
CA PHE A 363 57.35 -6.45 -13.52
C PHE A 363 57.96 -5.61 -14.65
N LEU A 364 57.15 -4.79 -15.32
CA LEU A 364 57.61 -3.94 -16.42
C LEU A 364 58.65 -2.89 -15.97
N VAL A 365 58.56 -2.41 -14.72
CA VAL A 365 59.58 -1.52 -14.15
C VAL A 365 60.94 -2.22 -14.08
N GLU A 366 61.00 -3.46 -13.60
CA GLU A 366 62.25 -4.21 -13.52
C GLU A 366 62.76 -4.64 -14.90
N VAL A 367 61.87 -4.98 -15.84
CA VAL A 367 62.23 -5.18 -17.25
C VAL A 367 62.92 -3.94 -17.81
N GLY A 368 62.33 -2.76 -17.63
CA GLY A 368 62.89 -1.50 -18.13
C GLY A 368 64.27 -1.21 -17.53
N LYS A 369 64.45 -1.44 -16.22
CA LYS A 369 65.77 -1.32 -15.57
C LYS A 369 66.79 -2.31 -16.13
N ALA A 370 66.41 -3.57 -16.31
CA ALA A 370 67.30 -4.60 -16.83
C ALA A 370 67.73 -4.33 -18.28
N GLN A 371 66.80 -3.89 -19.13
CA GLN A 371 67.11 -3.45 -20.49
C GLN A 371 68.05 -2.24 -20.50
N GLN A 372 67.80 -1.24 -19.65
CA GLN A 372 68.65 -0.05 -19.54
C GLN A 372 70.09 -0.39 -19.12
N ALA A 373 70.25 -1.35 -18.18
CA ALA A 373 71.57 -1.83 -17.77
C ALA A 373 72.32 -2.51 -18.92
N ARG A 374 71.62 -3.33 -19.72
CA ARG A 374 72.22 -4.00 -20.89
C ARG A 374 72.61 -3.00 -21.99
N ILE A 375 71.80 -1.97 -22.22
CA ILE A 375 72.13 -0.89 -23.15
C ILE A 375 73.40 -0.17 -22.70
N GLY A 376 73.49 0.23 -21.42
CA GLY A 376 74.69 0.89 -20.91
C GLY A 376 75.96 0.02 -20.98
N ALA A 377 75.83 -1.30 -20.77
CA ALA A 377 76.95 -2.22 -20.93
C ALA A 377 77.43 -2.33 -22.39
N LEU A 378 76.48 -2.42 -23.34
CA LEU A 378 76.79 -2.44 -24.77
C LEU A 378 77.42 -1.11 -25.25
N GLU A 379 76.93 0.03 -24.75
CA GLU A 379 77.51 1.35 -25.06
C GLU A 379 78.95 1.47 -24.56
N ALA A 380 79.25 1.00 -23.34
CA ALA A 380 80.60 0.98 -22.82
C ALA A 380 81.54 0.06 -23.63
N GLU A 381 81.05 -1.12 -24.03
CA GLU A 381 81.81 -2.02 -24.91
C GLU A 381 82.11 -1.36 -26.27
N LEU A 382 81.12 -0.68 -26.86
CA LEU A 382 81.31 0.08 -28.09
C LEU A 382 82.35 1.19 -27.94
N GLU A 383 82.36 1.94 -26.84
CA GLU A 383 83.38 2.96 -26.58
C GLU A 383 84.80 2.36 -26.52
N THR A 384 84.95 1.22 -25.82
CA THR A 384 86.25 0.54 -25.74
C THR A 384 86.71 0.01 -27.09
N LEU A 385 85.79 -0.55 -27.89
CA LEU A 385 86.09 -1.06 -29.22
C LEU A 385 86.47 0.07 -30.18
N GLN A 386 85.76 1.20 -30.14
CA GLN A 386 86.08 2.40 -30.92
C GLN A 386 87.44 3.00 -30.51
N ALA A 387 87.78 2.99 -29.22
CA ALA A 387 89.11 3.41 -28.76
C ALA A 387 90.23 2.50 -29.28
N ALA A 388 89.99 1.17 -29.30
CA ALA A 388 90.94 0.20 -29.86
C ALA A 388 91.13 0.38 -31.38
N VAL A 389 90.04 0.58 -32.12
CA VAL A 389 90.09 0.86 -33.57
C VAL A 389 90.89 2.12 -33.87
N ARG A 390 90.62 3.24 -33.18
CA ARG A 390 91.38 4.49 -33.36
C ARG A 390 92.88 4.32 -33.09
N ARG A 391 93.23 3.49 -32.11
CA ARG A 391 94.64 3.20 -31.80
C ARG A 391 95.32 2.40 -32.90
N LEU A 392 94.63 1.43 -33.50
CA LEU A 392 95.13 0.64 -34.61
C LEU A 392 95.26 1.47 -35.90
N GLU A 393 94.30 2.36 -36.17
CA GLU A 393 94.36 3.30 -37.30
C GLU A 393 95.56 4.25 -37.17
N ALA A 394 95.82 4.80 -35.99
CA ALA A 394 97.00 5.64 -35.73
C ALA A 394 98.33 4.88 -35.97
N GLN A 395 98.42 3.61 -35.54
CA GLN A 395 99.60 2.77 -35.80
C GLN A 395 99.79 2.44 -37.29
N SER A 396 98.69 2.26 -38.01
CA SER A 396 98.67 2.06 -39.46
C SER A 396 99.12 3.31 -40.22
N GLU A 397 98.71 4.50 -39.80
CA GLU A 397 99.13 5.77 -40.42
C GLU A 397 100.61 6.09 -40.14
N GLU A 398 101.10 5.80 -38.93
CA GLU A 398 102.52 5.96 -38.56
C GLU A 398 103.43 5.04 -39.41
N THR A 399 103.03 3.78 -39.57
CA THR A 399 103.76 2.82 -40.43
C THR A 399 103.63 3.11 -41.93
N ALA A 400 102.56 3.79 -42.37
CA ALA A 400 102.40 4.26 -43.74
C ALA A 400 103.22 5.54 -44.02
N HIS A 401 103.45 6.40 -43.02
CA HIS A 401 104.33 7.57 -43.12
C HIS A 401 105.80 7.14 -43.23
N ASP A 402 106.22 6.15 -42.43
CA ASP A 402 107.58 5.59 -42.48
C ASP A 402 107.91 4.92 -43.82
N ARG A 403 106.91 4.43 -44.56
CA ARG A 403 107.08 3.86 -45.92
C ARG A 403 107.14 4.91 -47.04
N LYS A 404 106.85 6.19 -46.77
CA LYS A 404 106.83 7.28 -47.77
C LYS A 404 107.97 8.30 -47.62
N ALA A 405 108.89 8.11 -46.68
CA ALA A 405 110.17 8.82 -46.67
C ALA A 405 111.09 8.23 -47.77
N PRO A 406 111.72 9.07 -48.61
CA PRO A 406 112.27 8.71 -49.93
C PRO A 406 113.49 7.79 -49.94
#